data_AF-W9G1H6-F1
#
_entry.id   AF-W9G1H6-F1
#
_cell.length_a   1.000
_cell.length_b   1.000
_cell.length_c   1.000
_cell.angle_alpha   90.00
_cell.angle_beta   90.00
_cell.angle_gamma   90.00
#
_symmetry.space_group_name_H-M   'P 1'
#
loop_
_entity.id
_entity.type
_entity.pdbx_description
1 polymer ?
#
loop_
_entity_poly.entity_id
_entity_poly.type
_entity_poly.pdbx_seq_one_letter_code
_entity_poly.pdbx_strand_id
1 'polypeptide(L)'
;MLLVVYGVLHATSDWPRAEFQGWILVAIAIGSAIPLFLLIIQALASVGGTIEGPGGVKLSFAAASTRAAEAVSTSTLTENLDMAAGEAQHHTGIRNILSALREARRTDVTIVDLREGNTWWESRLFILIAAAARRRRPSAIAFVATVNQRPRTFIGWGDPQALLEQHVTLEPGYLTAHRFAEAATARWELGMPIPGTDQSVELPWTVDCGEEKARERLPQPTSGPADCTFAFELYLQQACEMNVSVVEPRRPVGRASLEELLIRYLSGTLSLTMPATRSG
;
A
#
# COMPACT_ATOMS: atom_id res chain seq x y z
N MET A 1 34.69 2.83 -6.86
CA MET A 1 34.72 2.26 -8.24
C MET A 1 35.21 3.25 -9.29
N LEU A 2 34.70 4.48 -9.37
CA LEU A 2 35.13 5.48 -10.38
C LEU A 2 36.65 5.75 -10.41
N LEU A 3 37.31 5.85 -9.25
CA LEU A 3 38.78 6.00 -9.18
C LEU A 3 39.55 4.80 -9.73
N VAL A 4 39.01 3.60 -9.57
CA VAL A 4 39.62 2.35 -10.07
C VAL A 4 39.47 2.28 -11.60
N VAL A 5 38.28 2.60 -12.11
CA VAL A 5 38.02 2.69 -13.56
C VAL A 5 38.92 3.74 -14.22
N TYR A 6 39.08 4.90 -13.58
CA TYR A 6 39.99 5.95 -14.02
C TYR A 6 41.45 5.49 -14.07
N GLY A 7 41.92 4.80 -13.02
CA GLY A 7 43.29 4.27 -12.97
C GLY A 7 43.58 3.23 -14.06
N VAL A 8 42.60 2.37 -14.38
CA VAL A 8 42.73 1.37 -15.45
C VAL A 8 42.75 2.05 -16.83
N LEU A 9 41.85 3.00 -17.09
CA LEU A 9 41.80 3.74 -18.35
C LEU A 9 43.10 4.53 -18.60
N HIS A 10 43.65 5.15 -17.56
CA HIS A 10 44.93 5.87 -17.66
C HIS A 10 46.11 4.94 -17.94
N ALA A 11 46.06 3.68 -17.49
CA ALA A 11 47.13 2.72 -17.72
C ALA A 11 47.11 2.11 -19.13
N THR A 12 45.94 2.03 -19.77
CA THR A 12 45.75 1.32 -21.05
C THR A 12 45.61 2.24 -22.26
N SER A 13 45.19 3.47 -22.03
CA SER A 13 45.02 4.51 -23.05
C SER A 13 45.64 5.76 -22.47
N ASP A 14 46.47 6.50 -23.20
CA ASP A 14 47.05 7.80 -22.78
C ASP A 14 45.97 8.91 -22.65
N TRP A 15 44.78 8.51 -22.20
CA TRP A 15 43.60 9.28 -21.93
C TRP A 15 43.44 9.35 -20.40
N PRO A 16 43.24 10.54 -19.83
CA PRO A 16 43.06 11.82 -20.50
C PRO A 16 44.37 12.57 -20.74
N ARG A 17 44.39 13.43 -21.77
CA ARG A 17 45.52 14.34 -22.04
C ARG A 17 45.86 15.17 -20.80
N ALA A 18 47.15 15.45 -20.59
CA ALA A 18 47.66 16.18 -19.43
C ALA A 18 46.93 17.52 -19.17
N GLU A 19 46.44 18.17 -20.21
CA GLU A 19 45.66 19.41 -20.15
C GLU A 19 44.30 19.27 -19.42
N PHE A 20 43.70 18.07 -19.42
CA PHE A 20 42.38 17.81 -18.80
C PHE A 20 42.45 16.95 -17.53
N GLN A 21 43.64 16.45 -17.17
CA GLN A 21 43.82 15.56 -16.02
C GLN A 21 43.29 16.17 -14.72
N GLY A 22 43.59 17.46 -14.48
CA GLY A 22 43.08 18.18 -13.30
C GLY A 22 41.56 18.31 -13.26
N TRP A 23 40.94 18.68 -14.39
CA TRP A 23 39.49 18.86 -14.48
C TRP A 23 38.71 17.56 -14.30
N ILE A 24 39.24 16.44 -14.80
CA ILE A 24 38.60 15.13 -14.66
C ILE A 24 38.66 14.64 -13.22
N LEU A 25 39.78 14.85 -12.52
CA LEU A 25 39.87 14.54 -11.09
C LEU A 25 38.88 15.37 -10.26
N VAL A 26 38.71 16.66 -10.59
CA VAL A 26 37.70 17.52 -9.95
C VAL A 26 36.28 17.02 -10.24
N ALA A 27 35.97 16.66 -11.48
CA ALA A 27 34.65 16.14 -11.85
C ALA A 27 34.32 14.82 -11.13
N ILE A 28 35.30 13.90 -11.03
CA ILE A 28 35.16 12.65 -10.27
C ILE A 28 34.96 12.93 -8.79
N ALA A 29 35.75 13.85 -8.21
CA ALA A 29 35.62 14.24 -6.81
C ALA A 29 34.22 14.81 -6.51
N ILE A 30 33.75 15.75 -7.33
CA ILE A 30 32.40 16.33 -7.21
C ILE A 30 31.33 15.25 -7.38
N GLY A 31 31.43 14.43 -8.43
CA GLY A 31 30.48 13.34 -8.69
C GLY A 31 30.41 12.33 -7.54
N SER A 32 31.55 12.02 -6.91
CA SER A 32 31.62 11.12 -5.76
C SER A 32 31.07 11.74 -4.47
N ALA A 33 31.00 13.07 -4.38
CA ALA A 33 30.43 13.79 -3.24
C ALA A 33 28.90 13.88 -3.32
N ILE A 34 28.30 13.73 -4.50
CA ILE A 34 26.83 13.81 -4.69
C ILE A 34 26.06 12.84 -3.76
N PRO A 35 26.39 11.53 -3.68
CA PRO A 35 25.68 10.60 -2.80
C PRO A 35 25.78 11.01 -1.33
N LEU A 36 26.95 11.52 -0.92
CA LEU A 36 27.18 11.99 0.45
C LEU A 36 26.31 13.22 0.76
N PHE A 37 26.25 14.15 -0.20
CA PHE A 37 25.43 15.36 -0.11
C PHE A 37 23.93 15.01 -0.04
N LEU A 38 23.47 14.07 -0.86
CA LEU A 38 22.10 13.56 -0.81
C LEU A 38 21.79 12.91 0.55
N LEU A 39 22.72 12.15 1.12
CA LEU A 39 22.57 11.53 2.43
C LEU A 39 22.47 12.58 3.56
N ILE A 40 23.26 13.65 3.47
CA ILE A 40 23.17 14.78 4.41
C ILE A 40 21.82 15.48 4.28
N ILE A 41 21.33 15.74 3.06
CA ILE A 41 20.00 16.33 2.84
C ILE A 41 18.93 15.43 3.43
N GLN A 42 19.00 14.11 3.21
CA GLN A 42 18.03 13.15 3.75
C GLN A 42 18.04 13.16 5.29
N ALA A 43 19.21 13.19 5.91
CA ALA A 43 19.35 13.30 7.35
C ALA A 43 18.74 14.62 7.87
N LEU A 44 19.04 15.74 7.22
CA LEU A 44 18.52 17.06 7.60
C LEU A 44 16.99 17.15 7.43
N ALA A 45 16.46 16.58 6.35
CA ALA A 45 15.02 16.51 6.10
C ALA A 45 14.31 15.68 7.17
N SER A 46 14.90 14.57 7.62
CA SER A 46 14.33 13.72 8.68
C SER A 46 14.22 14.41 10.04
N VAL A 47 15.06 15.40 10.31
CA VAL A 47 15.07 16.20 11.55
C VAL A 47 14.20 17.46 11.42
N GLY A 48 13.74 17.82 10.22
CA GLY A 48 13.01 19.06 9.98
C GLY A 48 13.88 20.32 10.06
N GLY A 49 15.18 20.18 9.76
CA GLY A 49 16.14 21.28 9.83
C GLY A 49 15.84 22.45 8.88
N THR A 50 16.43 23.61 9.16
CA THR A 50 16.41 24.77 8.26
C THR A 50 17.84 25.08 7.84
N ILE A 51 18.09 25.14 6.53
CA ILE A 51 19.38 25.57 5.98
C ILE A 51 19.27 27.04 5.62
N GLU A 52 20.21 27.85 6.10
CA GLU A 52 20.35 29.24 5.68
C GLU A 52 21.43 29.31 4.60
N GLY A 53 21.03 29.73 3.41
CA GLY A 53 21.93 29.95 2.28
C GLY A 53 22.52 31.37 2.28
N PRO A 54 23.66 31.58 1.58
CA PRO A 54 24.22 32.91 1.38
C PRO A 54 23.19 33.82 0.69
N GLY A 55 23.02 35.03 1.21
CA GLY A 55 21.97 35.97 0.78
C GLY A 55 20.67 35.88 1.57
N GLY A 56 20.63 35.16 2.70
CA GLY A 56 19.48 35.13 3.61
C GLY A 56 18.33 34.23 3.15
N VAL A 57 18.55 33.39 2.14
CA VAL A 57 17.55 32.41 1.68
C VAL A 57 17.44 31.30 2.72
N LYS A 58 16.31 31.22 3.43
CA LYS A 58 16.05 30.14 4.40
C LYS A 58 15.25 29.03 3.73
N LEU A 59 15.84 27.84 3.63
CA LEU A 59 15.18 26.63 3.16
C LEU A 59 14.78 25.80 4.37
N SER A 60 13.50 25.86 4.74
CA SER A 60 12.93 25.05 5.83
C SER A 60 12.37 23.75 5.26
N PHE A 61 12.97 22.62 5.62
CA PHE A 61 12.48 21.31 5.21
C PHE A 61 11.19 20.93 5.95
N ALA A 62 11.03 21.40 7.19
CA ALA A 62 9.78 21.27 7.92
C ALA A 62 8.63 21.95 7.16
N ALA A 63 8.80 23.22 6.75
CA ALA A 63 7.77 23.93 5.99
C ALA A 63 7.48 23.30 4.62
N ALA A 64 8.51 22.79 3.94
CA ALA A 64 8.35 22.07 2.68
C ALA A 64 7.56 20.76 2.87
N SER A 65 7.83 20.00 3.95
CA SER A 65 7.05 18.81 4.29
C SER A 65 5.61 19.14 4.66
N THR A 66 5.35 20.24 5.37
CA THR A 66 3.99 20.66 5.71
C THR A 66 3.20 21.04 4.46
N ARG A 67 3.78 21.82 3.53
CA ARG A 67 3.12 22.13 2.26
C ARG A 67 2.91 20.91 1.37
N ALA A 68 3.87 19.99 1.34
CA ALA A 68 3.71 18.74 0.60
C ALA A 68 2.59 17.88 1.23
N ALA A 69 2.48 17.85 2.55
CA ALA A 69 1.38 17.19 3.26
C ALA A 69 0.03 17.88 3.05
N GLU A 70 -0.02 19.21 2.93
CA GLU A 70 -1.24 19.95 2.59
C GLU A 70 -1.71 19.71 1.15
N ALA A 71 -0.77 19.49 0.21
CA ALA A 71 -1.08 19.20 -1.18
C ALA A 71 -1.60 17.77 -1.39
N VAL A 72 -1.26 16.84 -0.50
CA VAL A 72 -1.67 15.43 -0.57
C VAL A 72 -2.87 15.24 0.35
N SER A 73 -4.03 14.92 -0.22
CA SER A 73 -5.18 14.52 0.61
C SER A 73 -4.86 13.18 1.28
N THR A 74 -4.70 13.18 2.60
CA THR A 74 -4.41 11.99 3.41
C THR A 74 -5.56 11.66 4.36
N SER A 75 -5.90 10.38 4.48
CA SER A 75 -6.79 9.87 5.54
C SER A 75 -6.02 8.88 6.41
N THR A 76 -6.13 9.02 7.73
CA THR A 76 -5.52 8.10 8.69
C THR A 76 -6.58 7.13 9.19
N LEU A 77 -6.36 5.84 8.98
CA LEU A 77 -7.24 4.79 9.48
C LEU A 77 -6.78 4.39 10.89
N THR A 78 -7.47 4.91 11.90
CA THR A 78 -7.23 4.57 13.30
C THR A 78 -8.06 3.35 13.71
N GLU A 79 -7.36 2.26 14.06
CA GLU A 79 -7.84 1.10 14.83
C GLU A 79 -9.04 0.33 14.26
N ASN A 80 -8.86 -0.98 14.08
CA ASN A 80 -9.96 -1.86 13.69
C ASN A 80 -10.32 -2.87 14.80
N LEU A 81 -9.58 -2.95 15.91
CA LEU A 81 -9.94 -3.80 17.04
C LEU A 81 -10.90 -3.04 17.95
N ASP A 82 -12.20 -3.29 17.85
CA ASP A 82 -13.11 -3.04 18.96
C ASP A 82 -12.68 -3.98 20.11
N MET A 83 -11.79 -3.52 20.97
CA MET A 83 -11.44 -4.22 22.21
C MET A 83 -12.45 -3.89 23.30
N ALA A 84 -13.55 -4.64 23.33
CA ALA A 84 -14.02 -5.22 24.58
C ALA A 84 -13.62 -6.71 24.54
N ALA A 85 -12.61 -7.08 25.32
CA ALA A 85 -12.14 -8.45 25.42
C ALA A 85 -13.27 -9.31 26.03
N GLY A 86 -13.93 -10.16 25.22
CA GLY A 86 -14.90 -11.15 25.71
C GLY A 86 -16.14 -11.36 24.84
N GLU A 87 -16.48 -10.45 23.94
CA GLU A 87 -17.63 -10.64 23.04
C GLU A 87 -17.21 -11.28 21.71
N ALA A 88 -18.04 -12.19 21.21
CA ALA A 88 -17.84 -12.83 19.92
C ALA A 88 -17.87 -11.76 18.81
N GLN A 89 -16.69 -11.29 18.42
CA GLN A 89 -16.41 -10.24 17.42
C GLN A 89 -16.78 -10.65 15.99
N HIS A 90 -18.00 -11.09 15.79
CA HIS A 90 -18.55 -11.26 14.46
C HIS A 90 -19.19 -9.92 14.07
N HIS A 91 -18.70 -9.31 12.99
CA HIS A 91 -19.37 -8.28 12.18
C HIS A 91 -19.18 -6.77 12.49
N THR A 92 -18.66 -6.31 13.64
CA THR A 92 -18.45 -4.84 13.81
C THR A 92 -17.31 -4.30 12.95
N GLY A 93 -16.26 -5.09 12.74
CA GLY A 93 -15.06 -4.65 12.04
C GLY A 93 -15.22 -4.35 10.55
N ILE A 94 -16.17 -4.97 9.85
CA ILE A 94 -16.35 -4.67 8.41
C ILE A 94 -16.86 -3.26 8.20
N ARG A 95 -17.72 -2.74 9.09
CA ARG A 95 -18.24 -1.37 8.98
C ARG A 95 -17.12 -0.35 9.02
N ASN A 96 -16.16 -0.55 9.91
CA ASN A 96 -14.99 0.31 10.05
C ASN A 96 -14.09 0.21 8.81
N ILE A 97 -13.95 -0.97 8.19
CA ILE A 97 -13.23 -1.12 6.92
C ILE A 97 -13.98 -0.44 5.76
N LEU A 98 -15.30 -0.57 5.70
CA LEU A 98 -16.09 0.06 4.63
C LEU A 98 -16.13 1.59 4.77
N SER A 99 -16.23 2.12 5.99
CA SER A 99 -16.10 3.57 6.24
C SER A 99 -14.69 4.06 5.93
N ALA A 100 -13.66 3.32 6.34
CA ALA A 100 -12.27 3.56 5.97
C ALA A 100 -12.08 3.61 4.46
N LEU A 101 -12.66 2.65 3.72
CA LEU A 101 -12.59 2.60 2.26
C LEU A 101 -13.36 3.75 1.60
N ARG A 102 -14.51 4.16 2.14
CA ARG A 102 -15.25 5.33 1.66
C ARG A 102 -14.40 6.59 1.77
N GLU A 103 -13.69 6.74 2.89
CA GLU A 103 -12.82 7.89 3.11
C GLU A 103 -11.54 7.80 2.26
N ALA A 104 -10.91 6.63 2.21
CA ALA A 104 -9.71 6.36 1.43
C ALA A 104 -9.91 6.67 -0.07
N ARG A 105 -11.10 6.45 -0.62
CA ARG A 105 -11.45 6.81 -2.01
C ARG A 105 -11.33 8.30 -2.33
N ARG A 106 -11.46 9.16 -1.32
CA ARG A 106 -11.36 10.62 -1.48
C ARG A 106 -9.93 11.13 -1.35
N THR A 107 -8.99 10.24 -1.05
CA THR A 107 -7.60 10.57 -0.75
C THR A 107 -6.64 9.97 -1.76
N ASP A 108 -5.50 10.62 -1.94
CA ASP A 108 -4.43 10.09 -2.79
C ASP A 108 -3.60 9.06 -2.01
N VAL A 109 -3.41 9.30 -0.70
CA VAL A 109 -2.64 8.43 0.18
C VAL A 109 -3.46 8.06 1.41
N THR A 110 -3.54 6.78 1.71
CA THR A 110 -4.14 6.29 2.97
C THR A 110 -3.05 5.86 3.92
N ILE A 111 -3.11 6.35 5.15
CA ILE A 111 -2.16 6.03 6.22
C ILE A 111 -2.78 4.96 7.11
N VAL A 112 -2.13 3.80 7.19
CA VAL A 112 -2.47 2.69 8.07
C VAL A 112 -1.55 2.76 9.29
N ASP A 113 -2.12 3.10 10.45
CA ASP A 113 -1.40 3.12 11.73
C ASP A 113 -1.47 1.76 12.42
N LEU A 114 -0.35 1.07 12.43
CA LEU A 114 -0.14 -0.26 12.98
C LEU A 114 0.11 -0.24 14.49
N ARG A 115 0.36 0.94 15.06
CA ARG A 115 0.79 1.14 16.45
C ARG A 115 1.89 0.13 16.84
N GLU A 116 1.66 -0.72 17.83
CA GLU A 116 2.64 -1.70 18.32
C GLU A 116 2.72 -2.99 17.48
N GLY A 117 1.97 -3.08 16.37
CA GLY A 117 1.91 -4.28 15.52
C GLY A 117 0.94 -5.35 16.03
N ASN A 118 0.02 -4.98 16.92
CA ASN A 118 -1.04 -5.87 17.40
C ASN A 118 -2.44 -5.35 17.09
N THR A 119 -2.55 -4.18 16.45
CA THR A 119 -3.81 -3.43 16.32
C THR A 119 -4.56 -3.69 15.01
N TRP A 120 -3.97 -4.46 14.09
CA TRP A 120 -4.56 -4.85 12.82
C TRP A 120 -4.63 -6.36 12.67
N TRP A 121 -5.71 -6.85 12.07
CA TRP A 121 -5.82 -8.21 11.57
C TRP A 121 -5.38 -8.27 10.12
N GLU A 122 -4.62 -9.30 9.77
CA GLU A 122 -4.06 -9.45 8.43
C GLU A 122 -5.13 -9.56 7.36
N SER A 123 -6.18 -10.34 7.62
CA SER A 123 -7.33 -10.47 6.70
C SER A 123 -8.02 -9.13 6.43
N ARG A 124 -8.07 -8.22 7.40
CA ARG A 124 -8.67 -6.89 7.24
C ARG A 124 -7.77 -5.94 6.46
N LEU A 125 -6.47 -6.00 6.72
CA LEU A 125 -5.49 -5.26 5.94
C LEU A 125 -5.51 -5.74 4.48
N PHE A 126 -5.60 -7.05 4.26
CA PHE A 126 -5.76 -7.64 2.94
C PHE A 126 -7.03 -7.15 2.24
N ILE A 127 -8.19 -7.13 2.91
CA ILE A 127 -9.44 -6.58 2.34
C ILE A 127 -9.27 -5.12 1.93
N LEU A 128 -8.64 -4.30 2.79
CA LEU A 128 -8.36 -2.88 2.49
C LEU A 128 -7.48 -2.74 1.23
N ILE A 129 -6.39 -3.51 1.15
CA ILE A 129 -5.46 -3.49 0.02
C ILE A 129 -6.14 -3.95 -1.27
N ALA A 130 -6.87 -5.08 -1.23
CA ALA A 130 -7.58 -5.62 -2.39
C ALA A 130 -8.66 -4.64 -2.90
N ALA A 131 -9.41 -4.05 -1.99
CA ALA A 131 -10.41 -3.04 -2.34
C ALA A 131 -9.77 -1.78 -2.95
N ALA A 132 -8.64 -1.32 -2.39
CA ALA A 132 -7.89 -0.19 -2.91
C ALA A 132 -7.33 -0.46 -4.32
N ALA A 133 -6.75 -1.64 -4.53
CA ALA A 133 -6.24 -2.10 -5.82
C ALA A 133 -7.35 -2.15 -6.88
N ARG A 134 -8.48 -2.81 -6.56
CA ARG A 134 -9.65 -2.91 -7.45
C ARG A 134 -10.18 -1.54 -7.86
N ARG A 135 -10.23 -0.59 -6.92
CA ARG A 135 -10.76 0.77 -7.13
C ARG A 135 -9.70 1.73 -7.68
N ARG A 136 -8.44 1.32 -7.78
CA ARG A 136 -7.26 2.14 -8.13
C ARG A 136 -7.13 3.40 -7.25
N ARG A 137 -7.64 3.34 -6.02
CA ARG A 137 -7.66 4.44 -5.05
C ARG A 137 -7.66 3.87 -3.62
N PRO A 138 -6.82 4.39 -2.71
CA PRO A 138 -5.76 5.40 -2.91
C PRO A 138 -4.67 4.96 -3.90
N SER A 139 -3.80 5.88 -4.35
CA SER A 139 -2.64 5.53 -5.20
C SER A 139 -1.46 4.97 -4.39
N ALA A 140 -1.42 5.25 -3.09
CA ALA A 140 -0.44 4.66 -2.18
C ALA A 140 -1.06 4.37 -0.81
N ILE A 141 -0.58 3.30 -0.19
CA ILE A 141 -0.85 2.98 1.21
C ILE A 141 0.45 3.14 1.99
N ALA A 142 0.44 4.08 2.93
CA ALA A 142 1.57 4.33 3.84
C ALA A 142 1.33 3.62 5.17
N PHE A 143 2.37 2.97 5.68
CA PHE A 143 2.36 2.25 6.95
C PHE A 143 3.16 3.03 7.99
N VAL A 144 2.53 3.31 9.11
CA VAL A 144 3.18 3.92 10.29
C VAL A 144 3.00 3.00 11.49
N ALA A 145 3.96 3.01 12.42
CA ALA A 145 3.91 2.22 13.63
C ALA A 145 4.60 2.95 14.79
N THR A 146 4.45 2.43 16.00
CA THR A 146 5.21 2.86 17.17
C THR A 146 6.57 2.15 17.18
N VAL A 147 7.65 2.90 17.01
CA VAL A 147 9.02 2.37 17.00
C VAL A 147 9.82 3.06 18.10
N ASN A 148 10.44 2.29 19.01
CA ASN A 148 11.21 2.82 20.14
C ASN A 148 10.45 3.92 20.92
N GLN A 149 9.18 3.63 21.26
CA GLN A 149 8.25 4.55 21.94
C GLN A 149 7.89 5.84 21.16
N ARG A 150 8.27 5.94 19.88
CA ARG A 150 7.86 7.05 19.00
C ARG A 150 6.63 6.64 18.18
N PRO A 151 5.43 7.16 18.48
CA PRO A 151 4.21 6.82 17.74
C PRO A 151 4.28 7.37 16.31
N ARG A 152 3.52 6.74 15.39
CA ARG A 152 3.39 7.16 13.98
C ARG A 152 4.73 7.31 13.25
N THR A 153 5.72 6.49 13.61
CA THR A 153 6.97 6.40 12.87
C THR A 153 6.71 5.71 11.53
N PHE A 154 7.15 6.35 10.45
CA PHE A 154 7.01 5.80 9.10
C PHE A 154 7.80 4.49 8.94
N ILE A 155 7.13 3.44 8.47
CA ILE A 155 7.74 2.12 8.25
C ILE A 155 7.98 1.89 6.77
N GLY A 156 7.01 2.26 5.93
CA GLY A 156 7.10 2.08 4.49
C GLY A 156 5.81 2.45 3.79
N TRP A 157 5.78 2.30 2.48
CA TRP A 157 4.60 2.50 1.67
C TRP A 157 4.63 1.58 0.44
N GLY A 158 3.47 1.36 -0.15
CA GLY A 158 3.38 0.61 -1.40
C GLY A 158 2.17 1.00 -2.24
N ASP A 159 2.27 0.72 -3.53
CA ASP A 159 1.13 0.73 -4.43
C ASP A 159 0.17 -0.43 -4.06
N PRO A 160 -1.15 -0.19 -3.98
CA PRO A 160 -2.09 -1.23 -3.57
C PRO A 160 -2.06 -2.50 -4.43
N GLN A 161 -1.84 -2.38 -5.75
CA GLN A 161 -1.79 -3.54 -6.64
C GLN A 161 -0.55 -4.38 -6.35
N ALA A 162 0.61 -3.74 -6.20
CA ALA A 162 1.83 -4.45 -5.86
C ALA A 162 1.80 -5.06 -4.45
N LEU A 163 1.16 -4.39 -3.48
CA LEU A 163 0.92 -4.94 -2.15
C LEU A 163 -0.03 -6.16 -2.18
N LEU A 164 -1.06 -6.11 -3.02
CA LEU A 164 -2.01 -7.21 -3.22
C LEU A 164 -1.29 -8.45 -3.79
N GLU A 165 -0.51 -8.27 -4.84
CA GLU A 165 0.26 -9.34 -5.50
C GLU A 165 1.19 -10.06 -4.51
N GLN A 166 1.78 -9.32 -3.58
CA GLN A 166 2.62 -9.89 -2.54
C GLN A 166 1.83 -10.66 -1.49
N HIS A 167 0.71 -10.11 -1.00
CA HIS A 167 -0.14 -10.83 -0.03
C HIS A 167 -0.62 -12.18 -0.60
N VAL A 168 -1.09 -12.20 -1.85
CA VAL A 168 -1.58 -13.46 -2.47
C VAL A 168 -0.45 -14.44 -2.81
N THR A 169 0.79 -13.94 -2.96
CA THR A 169 1.98 -14.78 -3.16
C THR A 169 2.45 -15.42 -1.85
N LEU A 170 2.39 -14.68 -0.74
CA LEU A 170 2.78 -15.16 0.57
C LEU A 170 1.78 -16.19 1.11
N GLU A 171 0.49 -15.92 0.97
CA GLU A 171 -0.57 -16.75 1.54
C GLU A 171 -1.59 -17.19 0.47
N PRO A 172 -1.51 -18.45 -0.02
CA PRO A 172 -2.42 -18.98 -1.05
C PRO A 172 -3.91 -18.94 -0.68
N GLY A 173 -4.22 -18.93 0.62
CA GLY A 173 -5.57 -18.75 1.14
C GLY A 173 -6.20 -17.42 0.70
N TYR A 174 -5.40 -16.34 0.68
CA TYR A 174 -5.85 -15.02 0.22
C TYR A 174 -6.08 -14.98 -1.29
N LEU A 175 -5.27 -15.70 -2.10
CA LEU A 175 -5.53 -15.83 -3.54
C LEU A 175 -6.89 -16.49 -3.79
N THR A 176 -7.19 -17.56 -3.05
CA THR A 176 -8.46 -18.29 -3.16
C THR A 176 -9.63 -17.40 -2.74
N ALA A 177 -9.49 -16.67 -1.63
CA ALA A 177 -10.49 -15.73 -1.16
C ALA A 177 -10.73 -14.58 -2.16
N HIS A 178 -9.67 -14.04 -2.77
CA HIS A 178 -9.75 -12.99 -3.79
C HIS A 178 -10.53 -13.45 -5.01
N ARG A 179 -10.15 -14.59 -5.60
CA ARG A 179 -10.81 -15.15 -6.78
C ARG A 179 -12.27 -15.48 -6.52
N PHE A 180 -12.57 -16.00 -5.33
CA PHE A 180 -13.95 -16.22 -4.92
C PHE A 180 -14.75 -14.91 -4.90
N ALA A 181 -14.19 -13.86 -4.30
CA ALA A 181 -14.85 -12.55 -4.22
C ALA A 181 -15.08 -11.93 -5.61
N GLU A 182 -14.10 -12.02 -6.52
CA GLU A 182 -14.24 -11.58 -7.91
C GLU A 182 -15.37 -12.32 -8.62
N ALA A 183 -15.36 -13.66 -8.56
CA ALA A 183 -16.38 -14.49 -9.21
C ALA A 183 -17.78 -14.26 -8.62
N ALA A 184 -17.90 -14.17 -7.29
CA ALA A 184 -19.16 -13.91 -6.61
C ALA A 184 -19.72 -12.52 -6.94
N THR A 185 -18.85 -11.50 -6.99
CA THR A 185 -19.24 -10.13 -7.37
C THR A 185 -19.71 -10.08 -8.81
N ALA A 186 -18.96 -10.66 -9.75
CA ALA A 186 -19.35 -10.69 -11.16
C ALA A 186 -20.70 -11.40 -11.37
N ARG A 187 -20.93 -12.53 -10.69
CA ARG A 187 -22.23 -13.23 -10.72
C ARG A 187 -23.36 -12.39 -10.15
N TRP A 188 -23.09 -11.65 -9.09
CA TRP A 188 -24.07 -10.75 -8.47
C TRP A 188 -24.39 -9.57 -9.39
N GLU A 189 -23.39 -8.94 -10.02
CA GLU A 189 -23.56 -7.86 -10.99
C GLU A 189 -24.38 -8.30 -12.22
N LEU A 190 -24.20 -9.54 -12.69
CA LEU A 190 -25.00 -10.10 -13.78
C LEU A 190 -26.48 -10.28 -13.43
N GLY A 191 -26.81 -10.39 -12.14
CA GLY A 191 -28.19 -10.51 -11.66
C GLY A 191 -28.85 -9.19 -11.32
N MET A 192 -28.15 -8.07 -11.49
CA MET A 192 -28.70 -6.74 -11.18
C MET A 192 -29.72 -6.32 -12.24
N PRO A 193 -30.87 -5.76 -11.84
CA PRO A 193 -31.81 -5.17 -12.78
C PRO A 193 -31.12 -4.01 -13.53
N ILE A 194 -31.30 -3.96 -14.84
CA ILE A 194 -30.70 -2.92 -15.68
C ILE A 194 -31.38 -1.57 -15.32
N PRO A 195 -30.62 -0.49 -15.04
CA PRO A 195 -31.22 0.80 -14.72
C PRO A 195 -32.21 1.26 -15.80
N GLY A 196 -33.46 1.52 -15.41
CA GLY A 196 -34.52 1.95 -16.33
C GLY A 196 -35.38 0.82 -16.90
N THR A 197 -35.16 -0.43 -16.50
CA THR A 197 -36.02 -1.56 -16.83
C THR A 197 -36.44 -2.33 -15.57
N ASP A 198 -37.70 -2.74 -15.50
CA ASP A 198 -38.19 -3.69 -14.47
C ASP A 198 -37.74 -5.14 -14.74
N GLN A 199 -36.91 -5.37 -15.76
CA GLN A 199 -36.40 -6.69 -16.08
C GLN A 199 -35.13 -6.98 -15.27
N SER A 200 -35.26 -7.88 -14.30
CA SER A 200 -34.15 -8.65 -13.76
C SER A 200 -33.78 -9.74 -14.77
N VAL A 201 -32.49 -9.95 -15.01
CA VAL A 201 -32.03 -11.11 -15.78
C VAL A 201 -32.10 -12.31 -14.85
N GLU A 202 -33.06 -13.20 -15.07
CA GLU A 202 -33.06 -14.51 -14.42
C GLU A 202 -31.87 -15.31 -14.95
N LEU A 203 -30.89 -15.54 -14.08
CA LEU A 203 -29.74 -16.35 -14.41
C LEU A 203 -30.10 -17.84 -14.26
N PRO A 204 -29.50 -18.76 -15.04
CA PRO A 204 -29.82 -20.19 -14.97
C PRO A 204 -29.65 -20.79 -13.56
N TRP A 205 -28.83 -20.18 -12.71
CA TRP A 205 -28.59 -20.58 -11.32
C TRP A 205 -29.46 -19.83 -10.29
N THR A 206 -30.38 -18.96 -10.72
CA THR A 206 -31.35 -18.27 -9.86
C THR A 206 -32.76 -18.86 -9.95
N VAL A 207 -33.02 -19.76 -10.92
CA VAL A 207 -34.36 -20.29 -11.24
C VAL A 207 -35.02 -21.05 -10.07
N ASP A 208 -34.25 -21.61 -9.15
CA ASP A 208 -34.77 -22.32 -7.96
C ASP A 208 -34.85 -21.46 -6.68
N CYS A 209 -34.55 -20.16 -6.77
CA CYS A 209 -34.44 -19.28 -5.61
C CYS A 209 -35.19 -17.99 -5.88
N GLY A 210 -36.48 -17.94 -5.51
CA GLY A 210 -37.38 -16.80 -5.78
C GLY A 210 -36.79 -15.42 -5.47
N GLU A 211 -37.33 -14.37 -6.12
CA GLU A 211 -36.77 -13.00 -6.15
C GLU A 211 -36.37 -12.41 -4.79
N GLU A 212 -37.10 -12.74 -3.73
CA GLU A 212 -36.81 -12.31 -2.35
C GLU A 212 -35.47 -12.88 -1.84
N LYS A 213 -35.14 -14.13 -2.21
CA LYS A 213 -33.85 -14.79 -1.90
C LYS A 213 -32.69 -14.25 -2.73
N ALA A 214 -32.94 -13.65 -3.90
CA ALA A 214 -31.88 -13.07 -4.71
C ALA A 214 -31.35 -11.76 -4.11
N ARG A 215 -32.24 -10.95 -3.51
CA ARG A 215 -31.86 -9.75 -2.73
C ARG A 215 -31.23 -10.07 -1.38
N GLU A 216 -31.56 -11.22 -0.77
CA GLU A 216 -30.91 -11.74 0.44
C GLU A 216 -29.47 -12.25 0.26
N ARG A 217 -28.92 -12.29 -0.97
CA ARG A 217 -27.63 -12.96 -1.26
C ARG A 217 -26.38 -12.09 -1.19
N LEU A 218 -26.49 -10.76 -1.14
CA LEU A 218 -25.33 -9.99 -0.65
C LEU A 218 -25.12 -10.42 0.80
N PRO A 219 -23.89 -10.71 1.22
CA PRO A 219 -23.60 -10.94 2.63
C PRO A 219 -24.15 -9.73 3.39
N GLN A 220 -25.29 -9.91 4.07
CA GLN A 220 -25.97 -8.76 4.64
C GLN A 220 -25.08 -8.23 5.75
N PRO A 221 -24.62 -6.96 5.68
CA PRO A 221 -24.02 -6.38 6.86
C PRO A 221 -25.11 -6.42 7.94
N THR A 222 -24.76 -6.89 9.14
CA THR A 222 -25.72 -7.16 10.24
C THR A 222 -26.53 -5.96 10.71
N SER A 223 -26.33 -4.79 10.11
CA SER A 223 -27.06 -3.58 10.44
C SER A 223 -26.99 -2.59 9.26
N GLY A 224 -28.08 -2.51 8.50
CA GLY A 224 -28.27 -1.57 7.39
C GLY A 224 -28.39 -2.25 6.02
N PRO A 225 -28.99 -1.59 5.02
CA PRO A 225 -29.08 -2.14 3.68
C PRO A 225 -27.68 -2.34 3.10
N ALA A 226 -27.45 -3.50 2.49
CA ALA A 226 -26.18 -3.80 1.83
C ALA A 226 -25.91 -2.77 0.73
N ASP A 227 -24.84 -2.00 0.88
CA ASP A 227 -24.38 -1.06 -0.14
C ASP A 227 -23.71 -1.88 -1.25
N CYS A 228 -24.44 -2.05 -2.36
CA CYS A 228 -23.99 -2.77 -3.55
C CYS A 228 -22.64 -2.28 -4.08
N THR A 229 -22.27 -1.03 -3.82
CA THR A 229 -20.95 -0.47 -4.16
C THR A 229 -19.80 -1.27 -3.54
N PHE A 230 -20.06 -1.99 -2.44
CA PHE A 230 -19.08 -2.76 -1.67
C PHE A 230 -19.28 -4.28 -1.74
N ALA A 231 -20.00 -4.78 -2.75
CA ALA A 231 -20.28 -6.21 -2.92
C ALA A 231 -19.00 -7.08 -2.88
N PHE A 232 -17.94 -6.64 -3.58
CA PHE A 232 -16.65 -7.32 -3.57
C PHE A 232 -16.04 -7.44 -2.18
N GLU A 233 -16.03 -6.35 -1.43
CA GLU A 233 -15.44 -6.29 -0.10
C GLU A 233 -16.20 -7.18 0.89
N LEU A 234 -17.52 -7.28 0.75
CA LEU A 234 -18.38 -8.18 1.53
C LEU A 234 -18.09 -9.66 1.22
N TYR A 235 -18.03 -10.04 -0.06
CA TYR A 235 -17.68 -11.42 -0.44
C TYR A 235 -16.24 -11.78 -0.06
N LEU A 236 -15.32 -10.82 -0.16
CA LEU A 236 -13.92 -11.03 0.22
C LEU A 236 -13.79 -11.29 1.72
N GLN A 237 -14.50 -10.54 2.55
CA GLN A 237 -14.56 -10.81 3.98
C GLN A 237 -15.09 -12.22 4.25
N GLN A 238 -16.24 -12.57 3.67
CA GLN A 238 -16.83 -13.90 3.84
C GLN A 238 -15.84 -15.01 3.43
N ALA A 239 -15.13 -14.83 2.32
CA ALA A 239 -14.15 -15.79 1.84
C ALA A 239 -12.92 -15.91 2.75
N CYS A 240 -12.43 -14.80 3.29
CA CYS A 240 -11.37 -14.81 4.30
C CYS A 240 -11.83 -15.55 5.58
N GLU A 241 -13.08 -15.32 6.01
CA GLU A 241 -13.66 -16.02 7.17
C GLU A 241 -13.85 -17.51 6.92
N MET A 242 -14.11 -17.96 5.69
CA MET A 242 -14.24 -19.39 5.38
C MET A 242 -12.90 -20.09 5.19
N ASN A 243 -11.95 -19.46 4.50
CA ASN A 243 -10.72 -20.12 4.03
C ASN A 243 -9.52 -19.90 4.95
N VAL A 244 -9.42 -18.74 5.60
CA VAL A 244 -8.23 -18.36 6.38
C VAL A 244 -8.42 -18.69 7.86
N SER A 245 -9.65 -18.62 8.38
CA SER A 245 -9.96 -18.93 9.78
C SER A 245 -9.70 -20.40 10.17
N VAL A 246 -9.70 -21.31 9.18
CA VAL A 246 -9.48 -22.74 9.40
C VAL A 246 -7.98 -23.07 9.53
N VAL A 247 -7.11 -22.28 8.91
CA VAL A 247 -5.68 -22.58 8.80
C VAL A 247 -4.82 -21.72 9.73
N GLU A 248 -5.27 -20.51 10.07
CA GLU A 248 -4.48 -19.59 10.87
C GLU A 248 -5.28 -19.00 12.05
N PRO A 249 -4.91 -19.29 13.31
CA PRO A 249 -5.52 -18.62 14.46
C PRO A 249 -5.16 -17.14 14.40
N ARG A 250 -6.16 -16.29 14.08
CA ARG A 250 -6.19 -14.81 14.14
C ARG A 250 -4.84 -14.20 14.52
N ARG A 251 -3.88 -14.19 13.59
CA ARG A 251 -2.59 -13.58 13.86
C ARG A 251 -2.77 -12.06 13.82
N PRO A 252 -2.44 -11.33 14.89
CA PRO A 252 -2.21 -9.90 14.74
C PRO A 252 -1.14 -9.71 13.68
N VAL A 253 -1.23 -8.64 12.88
CA VAL A 253 -0.20 -8.31 11.90
C VAL A 253 1.07 -7.92 12.66
N GLY A 254 1.85 -8.93 13.05
CA GLY A 254 3.09 -8.75 13.77
C GLY A 254 4.03 -7.89 12.94
N ARG A 255 4.74 -6.98 13.61
CA ARG A 255 5.73 -6.11 12.97
C ARG A 255 6.69 -6.87 12.05
N ALA A 256 7.09 -8.09 12.44
CA ALA A 256 7.96 -8.95 11.64
C ALA A 256 7.33 -9.40 10.31
N SER A 257 6.03 -9.70 10.28
CA SER A 257 5.34 -10.09 9.03
C SER A 257 5.26 -8.90 8.08
N LEU A 258 4.95 -7.71 8.59
CA LEU A 258 4.94 -6.49 7.78
C LEU A 258 6.33 -6.04 7.34
N GLU A 259 7.34 -6.16 8.21
CA GLU A 259 8.72 -5.91 7.82
C GLU A 259 9.15 -6.89 6.73
N GLU A 260 8.80 -8.18 6.83
CA GLU A 260 9.08 -9.14 5.76
C GLU A 260 8.36 -8.78 4.46
N LEU A 261 7.09 -8.41 4.52
CA LEU A 261 6.29 -8.00 3.37
C LEU A 261 6.87 -6.74 2.72
N LEU A 262 7.21 -5.72 3.52
CA LEU A 262 7.83 -4.48 3.05
C LEU A 262 9.27 -4.69 2.58
N ILE A 263 10.04 -5.57 3.20
CA ILE A 263 11.40 -5.92 2.75
C ILE A 263 11.33 -6.62 1.41
N ARG A 264 10.40 -7.58 1.22
CA ARG A 264 10.18 -8.23 -0.07
C ARG A 264 9.66 -7.25 -1.10
N TYR A 265 8.77 -6.34 -0.72
CA TYR A 265 8.31 -5.24 -1.55
C TYR A 265 9.48 -4.39 -2.03
N LEU A 266 10.22 -3.80 -1.10
CA LEU A 266 11.34 -2.93 -1.42
C LEU A 266 12.43 -3.67 -2.20
N SER A 267 12.69 -4.94 -1.91
CA SER A 267 13.67 -5.75 -2.66
C SER A 267 13.22 -6.06 -4.10
N GLY A 268 11.91 -6.30 -4.29
CA GLY A 268 11.32 -6.49 -5.62
C GLY A 268 11.27 -5.18 -6.42
N THR A 269 10.91 -4.07 -5.78
CA THR A 269 10.83 -2.75 -6.42
C THR A 269 12.21 -2.16 -6.72
N LEU A 270 13.20 -2.40 -5.85
CA LEU A 270 14.61 -2.06 -6.12
C LEU A 270 15.21 -2.87 -7.29
N SER A 271 14.65 -4.04 -7.61
CA SER A 271 15.02 -4.79 -8.81
C SER A 271 14.35 -4.24 -10.09
N LEU A 272 13.33 -3.38 -9.98
CA LEU A 272 12.59 -2.82 -11.12
C LEU A 272 13.02 -1.39 -11.52
N THR A 273 13.99 -0.79 -10.83
CA THR A 273 14.59 0.51 -11.20
C THR A 273 15.99 0.36 -11.80
N MET A 274 16.11 -0.38 -12.89
CA MET A 274 16.96 0.02 -14.02
C MET A 274 16.33 -0.51 -15.32
N PRO A 275 15.66 0.32 -16.13
CA PRO A 275 15.47 -0.03 -17.52
C PRO A 275 16.86 -0.14 -18.14
N ALA A 276 17.26 -1.35 -18.51
CA ALA A 276 18.44 -1.56 -19.32
C ALA A 276 18.28 -0.67 -20.57
N THR A 277 19.11 0.36 -20.67
CA THR A 277 19.28 1.13 -21.90
C THR A 277 19.69 0.15 -22.97
N ARG A 278 18.74 -0.22 -23.85
CA ARG A 278 19.06 -0.90 -25.10
C ARG A 278 19.93 0.06 -25.92
N SER A 279 21.23 -0.21 -25.92
CA SER A 279 22.15 0.34 -26.91
C SER A 279 21.82 -0.31 -28.26
N GLY A 280 21.18 0.48 -29.12
CA GLY A 280 21.31 0.34 -30.57
C GLY A 280 22.48 1.18 -31.05
#